data_AF-A0A3G5AWB9-F1
#
_entry.id   AF-A0A3G5AWB9-F1
#
_cell.length_a   1.000
_cell.length_b   1.000
_cell.length_c   1.000
_cell.angle_alpha   90.00
_cell.angle_beta   90.00
_cell.angle_gamma   90.00
#
_symmetry.space_group_name_H-M   'P 1'
#
loop_
_entity.id
_entity.type
_entity.pdbx_description
1 polymer ?
#
loop_
_entity_poly.entity_id
_entity_poly.type
_entity_poly.pdbx_seq_one_letter_code
_entity_poly.pdbx_strand_id
1 'polypeptide(L)'
;HGARIFDIRGRLTDDNTIVLHHGPLYLYVTLHEFINEAKQFLRDNPSETIIMSLKKEYEDMKGAEDSFSSTFEKNYFVDPIFLKTEGNIKLGDARGKIVLLKRYSGSNESGGYNNFYWPDNETFTTTVNQNVNVTVQDKYKVSYDEKVKSIKDTMNETMNNSEDLNHLYINFTSLSSGGTAWNSP
;
A
#
# COMPACT_ATOMS: atom_id res chain seq x y z
N HIS A 1 18.95 -3.06 4.46
CA HIS A 1 17.84 -2.09 4.57
C HIS A 1 16.56 -2.89 4.83
N GLY A 2 15.96 -2.79 6.02
CA GLY A 2 14.92 -3.70 6.53
C GLY A 2 13.47 -3.39 6.13
N ALA A 3 13.24 -2.84 4.95
CA ALA A 3 11.89 -2.47 4.51
C ALA A 3 10.99 -3.71 4.35
N ARG A 4 9.74 -3.61 4.81
CA ARG A 4 8.72 -4.67 4.72
C ARG A 4 7.37 -4.20 4.17
N ILE A 5 7.18 -2.89 4.03
CA ILE A 5 5.98 -2.31 3.42
C ILE A 5 6.40 -1.61 2.13
N PHE A 6 5.68 -1.87 1.05
CA PHE A 6 5.94 -1.31 -0.27
C PHE A 6 4.68 -0.65 -0.81
N ASP A 7 4.78 0.65 -1.14
CA ASP A 7 3.70 1.42 -1.78
C ASP A 7 3.79 1.24 -3.30
N ILE A 8 3.00 0.32 -3.83
CA ILE A 8 2.98 -0.06 -5.24
C ILE A 8 1.83 0.67 -5.94
N ARG A 9 2.21 1.45 -6.95
CA ARG A 9 1.29 2.32 -7.69
C ARG A 9 1.25 1.88 -9.14
N GLY A 10 0.12 1.29 -9.55
CA GLY A 10 -0.01 0.60 -10.82
C GLY A 10 -0.95 1.30 -11.79
N ARG A 11 -0.78 0.98 -13.07
CA ARG A 11 -1.70 1.29 -14.17
C ARG A 11 -1.98 0.01 -14.94
N LEU A 12 -3.25 -0.23 -15.28
CA LEU A 12 -3.65 -1.32 -16.17
C LEU A 12 -3.29 -0.96 -17.62
N THR A 13 -2.62 -1.89 -18.29
CA THR A 13 -2.26 -1.82 -19.70
C THR A 13 -3.33 -2.50 -20.58
N ASP A 14 -3.21 -2.34 -21.89
CA ASP A 14 -4.06 -2.97 -22.90
C ASP A 14 -3.66 -4.44 -23.20
N ASP A 15 -2.59 -4.94 -22.58
CA ASP A 15 -2.16 -6.35 -22.63
C ASP A 15 -2.55 -7.14 -21.37
N ASN A 16 -3.52 -6.63 -20.59
CA ASN A 16 -4.01 -7.23 -19.33
C ASN A 16 -2.92 -7.41 -18.25
N THR A 17 -1.91 -6.52 -18.25
CA THR A 17 -0.89 -6.46 -17.20
C THR A 17 -0.98 -5.19 -16.35
N ILE A 18 -0.26 -5.16 -15.22
CA ILE A 18 -0.16 -3.98 -14.37
C ILE A 18 1.30 -3.56 -14.33
N VAL A 19 1.54 -2.31 -14.72
CA VAL A 19 2.87 -1.71 -14.72
C VAL A 19 2.93 -0.50 -13.79
N LEU A 20 4.09 -0.27 -13.17
CA LEU A 20 4.23 0.70 -12.11
C LEU A 20 4.41 2.12 -12.65
N HIS A 21 3.75 3.07 -12.00
CA HIS A 21 3.64 4.45 -12.43
C HIS A 21 3.87 5.42 -11.29
N HIS A 22 4.26 6.65 -11.65
CA HIS A 22 4.13 7.84 -10.83
C HIS A 22 3.35 8.90 -11.60
N GLY A 23 2.09 9.10 -11.25
CA GLY A 23 1.13 9.80 -12.10
C GLY A 23 1.14 9.22 -13.54
N PRO A 24 1.33 10.05 -14.59
CA PRO A 24 1.35 9.57 -15.98
C PRO A 24 2.68 8.89 -16.38
N LEU A 25 3.71 8.92 -15.53
CA LEU A 25 5.06 8.45 -15.88
C LEU A 25 5.20 6.95 -15.58
N TYR A 26 5.53 6.17 -16.60
CA TYR A 26 5.94 4.77 -16.43
C TYR A 26 7.30 4.67 -15.76
N LEU A 27 7.42 3.81 -14.74
CA LEU A 27 8.63 3.66 -13.93
C LEU A 27 9.62 2.62 -14.47
N TYR A 28 9.36 2.03 -15.64
CA TYR A 28 10.15 0.91 -16.18
C TYR A 28 10.17 -0.33 -15.28
N VAL A 29 9.12 -0.51 -14.47
CA VAL A 29 8.93 -1.65 -13.57
C VAL A 29 7.50 -2.15 -13.69
N THR A 30 7.32 -3.46 -13.66
CA THR A 30 6.03 -4.16 -13.69
C THR A 30 5.63 -4.69 -12.32
N LEU A 31 4.35 -4.97 -12.13
CA LEU A 31 3.88 -5.64 -10.90
C LEU A 31 4.44 -7.06 -10.78
N HIS A 32 4.65 -7.76 -11.90
CA HIS A 32 5.28 -9.09 -11.93
C HIS A 32 6.70 -9.06 -11.39
N GLU A 33 7.51 -8.08 -11.80
CA GLU A 33 8.88 -7.92 -11.30
C GLU A 33 8.90 -7.73 -9.78
N PHE A 34 8.06 -6.84 -9.24
CA PHE A 34 7.95 -6.66 -7.79
C PHE A 34 7.58 -7.97 -7.06
N ILE A 35 6.57 -8.69 -7.55
CA ILE A 35 6.12 -9.93 -6.90
C ILE A 35 7.21 -11.01 -6.95
N ASN A 36 7.98 -11.10 -8.04
CA ASN A 36 9.08 -12.06 -8.17
C ASN A 36 10.22 -11.75 -7.20
N GLU A 37 10.59 -10.47 -7.05
CA GLU A 37 11.58 -10.03 -6.05
C GLU A 37 11.09 -10.33 -4.63
N ALA A 38 9.82 -10.03 -4.33
CA ALA A 38 9.22 -10.34 -3.02
C ALA A 38 9.21 -11.86 -2.74
N LYS A 39 8.88 -12.68 -3.74
CA LYS A 39 8.95 -14.15 -3.64
C LYS A 39 10.36 -14.63 -3.34
N GLN A 40 11.36 -14.11 -4.05
CA GLN A 40 12.76 -14.49 -3.83
C GLN A 40 13.19 -14.10 -2.41
N PHE A 41 12.92 -12.86 -2.01
CA PHE A 41 13.23 -12.38 -0.66
C PHE A 41 12.59 -13.24 0.44
N LEU A 42 11.31 -13.60 0.30
CA LEU A 42 10.59 -14.43 1.27
C LEU A 42 11.06 -15.89 1.27
N ARG A 43 11.55 -16.42 0.14
CA ARG A 43 12.20 -17.74 0.11
C ARG A 43 13.52 -17.74 0.88
N ASP A 44 14.33 -16.70 0.69
CA ASP A 44 15.63 -16.59 1.35
C ASP A 44 15.50 -16.21 2.82
N ASN A 45 14.39 -15.57 3.20
CA ASN A 45 14.11 -15.07 4.55
C ASN A 45 12.69 -15.49 4.99
N PRO A 46 12.44 -16.79 5.24
CA PRO A 46 11.09 -17.30 5.47
C PRO A 46 10.47 -16.84 6.80
N SER A 47 11.27 -16.25 7.70
CA SER A 47 10.74 -15.58 8.89
C SER A 47 10.00 -14.29 8.55
N GLU A 48 10.25 -13.69 7.40
CA GLU A 48 9.79 -12.34 7.08
C GLU A 48 8.41 -12.36 6.42
N THR A 49 7.79 -11.18 6.31
CA THR A 49 6.58 -10.95 5.53
C THR A 49 6.74 -9.66 4.74
N ILE A 50 6.00 -9.53 3.63
CA ILE A 50 5.96 -8.32 2.83
C ILE A 50 4.52 -7.81 2.81
N ILE A 51 4.32 -6.55 3.20
CA ILE A 51 3.05 -5.85 3.02
C ILE A 51 3.13 -5.06 1.71
N MET A 52 2.28 -5.42 0.76
CA MET A 52 2.16 -4.72 -0.52
C MET A 52 0.92 -3.83 -0.48
N SER A 53 1.10 -2.51 -0.38
CA SER A 53 0.01 -1.58 -0.66
C SER A 53 -0.14 -1.46 -2.17
N LEU A 54 -1.34 -1.67 -2.71
CA LEU A 54 -1.60 -1.55 -4.14
C LEU A 54 -2.63 -0.47 -4.41
N LYS A 55 -2.24 0.55 -5.17
CA LYS A 55 -3.09 1.66 -5.61
C LYS A 55 -3.13 1.75 -7.13
N LYS A 56 -4.32 2.02 -7.69
CA LYS A 56 -4.44 2.51 -9.07
C LYS A 56 -3.97 3.97 -9.14
N GLU A 57 -2.91 4.20 -9.91
CA GLU A 57 -2.21 5.49 -10.02
C GLU A 57 -2.72 6.34 -11.17
N TYR A 58 -3.06 5.70 -12.29
CA TYR A 58 -3.44 6.37 -13.52
C TYR A 58 -4.61 5.66 -14.19
N GLU A 59 -5.26 6.32 -15.15
CA GLU A 59 -6.33 5.73 -15.93
C GLU A 59 -5.84 4.49 -16.71
N ASP A 60 -6.73 3.52 -16.87
CA ASP A 60 -6.42 2.29 -17.61
C ASP A 60 -6.14 2.64 -19.07
N MET A 61 -5.25 1.89 -19.73
CA MET A 61 -5.00 2.09 -21.15
C MET A 61 -6.25 1.77 -21.97
N LYS A 62 -6.46 2.53 -23.05
CA LYS A 62 -7.55 2.27 -23.99
C LYS A 62 -7.36 0.88 -24.60
N GLY A 63 -8.39 0.05 -24.54
CA GLY A 63 -8.34 -1.33 -25.04
C GLY A 63 -8.14 -2.38 -23.96
N ALA A 64 -7.94 -2.00 -22.69
CA ALA A 64 -7.98 -2.95 -21.57
C ALA A 64 -9.33 -3.70 -21.55
N GLU A 65 -9.25 -5.03 -21.43
CA GLU A 65 -10.42 -5.92 -21.53
C GLU A 65 -11.21 -6.00 -20.21
N ASP A 66 -10.54 -5.76 -19.10
CA ASP A 66 -11.05 -5.90 -17.73
C ASP A 66 -10.80 -4.63 -16.90
N SER A 67 -11.33 -4.57 -15.68
CA SER A 67 -10.97 -3.51 -14.71
C SER A 67 -9.60 -3.76 -14.07
N PHE A 68 -9.00 -2.72 -13.49
CA PHE A 68 -7.76 -2.84 -12.70
C PHE A 68 -7.87 -3.90 -11.59
N SER A 69 -8.97 -3.90 -10.83
CA SER A 69 -9.19 -4.85 -9.74
C SER A 69 -9.36 -6.28 -10.27
N SER A 70 -10.19 -6.47 -11.29
CA SER A 70 -10.44 -7.76 -11.94
C SER A 70 -9.15 -8.36 -12.48
N THR A 71 -8.35 -7.55 -13.18
CA THR A 71 -7.05 -7.98 -13.74
C THR A 71 -6.07 -8.34 -12.64
N PHE A 72 -5.94 -7.51 -11.60
CA PHE A 72 -5.07 -7.81 -10.46
C PHE A 72 -5.47 -9.13 -9.80
N GLU A 73 -6.76 -9.31 -9.51
CA GLU A 73 -7.25 -10.46 -8.76
C GLU A 73 -7.07 -11.78 -9.54
N LYS A 74 -7.48 -11.78 -10.82
CA LYS A 74 -7.39 -12.95 -11.71
C LYS A 74 -5.95 -13.34 -12.03
N ASN A 75 -5.08 -12.36 -12.30
CA ASN A 75 -3.76 -12.63 -12.89
C ASN A 75 -2.62 -12.63 -11.86
N TYR A 76 -2.82 -11.99 -10.70
CA TYR A 76 -1.76 -11.81 -9.70
C TYR A 76 -2.17 -12.34 -8.33
N PHE A 77 -3.31 -11.90 -7.81
CA PHE A 77 -3.72 -12.23 -6.44
C PHE A 77 -4.04 -13.71 -6.24
N VAL A 78 -4.48 -14.42 -7.30
CA VAL A 78 -4.70 -15.87 -7.28
C VAL A 78 -3.47 -16.66 -6.82
N ASP A 79 -2.26 -16.08 -6.95
CA ASP A 79 -1.03 -16.72 -6.53
C ASP A 79 -1.03 -17.07 -5.03
N PRO A 80 -0.63 -18.31 -4.64
CA PRO A 80 -0.54 -18.74 -3.25
C PRO A 80 0.44 -17.95 -2.38
N ILE A 81 1.32 -17.12 -2.96
CA ILE A 81 2.20 -16.22 -2.20
C ILE A 81 1.41 -15.20 -1.39
N PHE A 82 0.21 -14.82 -1.84
CA PHE A 82 -0.62 -13.84 -1.16
C PHE A 82 -1.44 -14.48 -0.04
N LEU A 83 -1.45 -13.86 1.13
CA LEU A 83 -2.31 -14.23 2.24
C LEU A 83 -3.78 -13.95 1.91
N LYS A 84 -4.63 -14.96 2.08
CA LYS A 84 -6.08 -14.91 1.75
C LYS A 84 -7.00 -14.71 2.94
N THR A 85 -6.44 -14.67 4.16
CA THR A 85 -7.19 -14.36 5.38
C THR A 85 -7.23 -12.85 5.62
N GLU A 86 -8.24 -12.42 6.37
CA GLU A 86 -8.48 -11.02 6.75
C GLU A 86 -8.49 -10.87 8.28
N GLY A 87 -8.95 -9.72 8.80
CA GLY A 87 -9.00 -9.41 10.23
C GLY A 87 -7.76 -8.66 10.71
N ASN A 88 -7.46 -8.77 12.01
CA ASN A 88 -6.20 -8.32 12.59
C ASN A 88 -5.11 -9.39 12.32
N ILE A 89 -4.43 -9.24 11.18
CA ILE A 89 -3.49 -10.24 10.66
C ILE A 89 -2.29 -10.38 11.60
N LYS A 90 -2.08 -11.61 12.09
CA LYS A 90 -0.97 -11.93 12.97
C LYS A 90 0.29 -12.21 12.16
N LEU A 91 1.44 -11.89 12.73
CA LEU A 91 2.74 -12.17 12.10
C LEU A 91 2.90 -13.65 11.76
N GLY A 92 2.45 -14.56 12.63
CA GLY A 92 2.55 -16.02 12.42
C GLY A 92 1.92 -16.48 11.10
N ASP A 93 0.75 -15.94 10.76
CA ASP A 93 0.02 -16.30 9.53
C ASP A 93 0.63 -15.61 8.28
N ALA A 94 1.32 -14.48 8.48
CA ALA A 94 1.89 -13.65 7.43
C ALA A 94 3.31 -14.05 6.99
N ARG A 95 4.06 -14.80 7.82
CA ARG A 95 5.44 -15.20 7.49
C ARG A 95 5.50 -16.00 6.18
N GLY A 96 6.46 -15.68 5.32
CA GLY A 96 6.62 -16.27 3.99
C GLY A 96 5.56 -15.84 2.97
N LYS A 97 4.72 -14.85 3.29
CA LYS A 97 3.61 -14.40 2.44
C LYS A 97 3.68 -12.90 2.13
N ILE A 98 3.04 -12.52 1.04
CA ILE A 98 2.69 -11.13 0.76
C ILE A 98 1.30 -10.85 1.35
N VAL A 99 1.21 -9.86 2.23
CA VAL A 99 -0.04 -9.34 2.78
C VAL A 99 -0.47 -8.13 1.95
N LEU A 100 -1.64 -8.20 1.34
CA LEU A 100 -2.17 -7.11 0.53
C LEU A 100 -2.78 -6.01 1.42
N LEU A 101 -2.44 -4.76 1.15
CA LEU A 101 -3.16 -3.57 1.64
C LEU A 101 -3.85 -2.91 0.45
N LYS A 102 -5.16 -3.13 0.31
CA LYS A 102 -5.93 -2.66 -0.85
C LYS A 102 -6.11 -1.14 -0.78
N ARG A 103 -5.61 -0.40 -1.77
CA ARG A 103 -5.91 1.03 -2.03
C ARG A 103 -6.55 1.22 -3.41
N TYR A 104 -7.31 0.21 -3.84
CA TYR A 104 -8.13 0.21 -5.05
C TYR A 104 -9.55 -0.27 -4.69
N SER A 105 -10.55 0.20 -5.44
CA SER A 105 -11.95 -0.19 -5.26
C SER A 105 -12.34 -1.37 -6.16
N GLY A 106 -13.49 -1.99 -5.89
CA GLY A 106 -14.06 -3.05 -6.73
C GLY A 106 -13.36 -4.41 -6.59
N SER A 107 -12.79 -4.68 -5.41
CA SER A 107 -12.24 -5.99 -5.05
C SER A 107 -13.36 -6.99 -4.81
N ASN A 108 -13.23 -8.21 -5.33
CA ASN A 108 -14.19 -9.31 -5.11
C ASN A 108 -13.58 -10.49 -4.36
N GLU A 109 -12.26 -10.50 -4.14
CA GLU A 109 -11.55 -11.59 -3.47
C GLU A 109 -11.20 -11.24 -2.02
N SER A 110 -11.38 -12.20 -1.10
CA SER A 110 -10.96 -12.03 0.30
C SER A 110 -9.45 -12.12 0.46
N GLY A 111 -8.92 -11.33 1.40
CA GLY A 111 -7.54 -11.44 1.87
C GLY A 111 -6.83 -10.11 2.07
N GLY A 112 -5.98 -10.07 3.10
CA GLY A 112 -5.26 -8.88 3.48
C GLY A 112 -6.13 -7.85 4.20
N TYR A 113 -5.79 -6.57 4.01
CA TYR A 113 -6.54 -5.44 4.54
C TYR A 113 -7.45 -4.89 3.45
N ASN A 114 -8.75 -4.83 3.75
CA ASN A 114 -9.76 -4.30 2.85
C ASN A 114 -9.51 -2.82 2.50
N ASN A 115 -10.01 -2.40 1.34
CA ASN A 115 -9.97 -1.00 0.97
C ASN A 115 -10.88 -0.19 1.89
N PHE A 116 -10.39 0.94 2.38
CA PHE A 116 -11.12 1.86 3.24
C PHE A 116 -11.04 3.28 2.69
N TYR A 117 -11.89 4.18 3.21
CA TYR A 117 -11.89 5.59 2.80
C TYR A 117 -10.54 6.24 3.11
N TRP A 118 -9.93 6.87 2.11
CA TRP A 118 -8.63 7.52 2.20
C TRP A 118 -8.76 8.97 1.72
N PRO A 119 -9.05 9.94 2.62
CA PRO A 119 -9.12 11.35 2.25
C PRO A 119 -7.77 11.86 1.73
N ASP A 120 -7.83 12.82 0.81
CA ASP A 120 -6.66 13.37 0.13
C ASP A 120 -5.92 14.37 1.02
N ASN A 121 -4.61 14.15 1.26
CA ASN A 121 -3.72 15.06 1.97
C ASN A 121 -4.15 15.39 3.41
N GLU A 122 -4.52 14.36 4.18
CA GLU A 122 -5.02 14.52 5.55
C GLU A 122 -4.35 13.54 6.54
N THR A 123 -4.55 13.82 7.83
CA THR A 123 -4.43 12.81 8.88
C THR A 123 -5.85 12.38 9.24
N PHE A 124 -6.13 11.08 9.21
CA PHE A 124 -7.48 10.55 9.43
C PHE A 124 -7.46 9.23 10.18
N THR A 125 -8.61 8.91 10.78
CA THR A 125 -8.86 7.62 11.43
C THR A 125 -10.12 7.00 10.84
N THR A 126 -10.05 5.70 10.53
CA THR A 126 -11.19 4.92 10.05
C THR A 126 -11.09 3.47 10.52
N THR A 127 -11.95 2.58 10.05
CA THR A 127 -11.93 1.16 10.37
C THR A 127 -11.67 0.32 9.13
N VAL A 128 -10.94 -0.78 9.31
CA VAL A 128 -10.69 -1.80 8.30
C VAL A 128 -10.97 -3.19 8.90
N ASN A 129 -11.42 -4.13 8.07
CA ASN A 129 -11.70 -5.51 8.48
C ASN A 129 -12.60 -5.62 9.73
N GLN A 130 -13.58 -4.72 9.86
CA GLN A 130 -14.57 -4.59 10.95
C GLN A 130 -14.00 -4.19 12.32
N ASN A 131 -12.87 -4.76 12.74
CA ASN A 131 -12.37 -4.64 14.11
C ASN A 131 -10.94 -4.07 14.23
N VAL A 132 -10.37 -3.58 13.13
CA VAL A 132 -9.06 -2.91 13.14
C VAL A 132 -9.27 -1.42 12.92
N ASN A 133 -8.93 -0.61 13.92
CA ASN A 133 -8.84 0.84 13.74
C ASN A 133 -7.60 1.15 12.91
N VAL A 134 -7.65 2.14 12.04
CA VAL A 134 -6.48 2.61 11.30
C VAL A 134 -6.37 4.12 11.40
N THR A 135 -5.22 4.61 11.88
CA THR A 135 -4.83 6.02 11.79
C THR A 135 -3.76 6.16 10.73
N VAL A 136 -4.01 7.03 9.76
CA VAL A 136 -3.09 7.33 8.66
C VAL A 136 -2.74 8.80 8.69
N GLN A 137 -1.45 9.13 8.64
CA GLN A 137 -0.96 10.46 8.31
C GLN A 137 -0.38 10.43 6.90
N ASP A 138 -1.09 11.04 5.95
CA ASP A 138 -0.71 11.10 4.53
C ASP A 138 -0.84 12.53 3.98
N LYS A 139 -0.36 13.51 4.76
CA LYS A 139 -0.24 14.90 4.31
C LYS A 139 0.94 15.04 3.37
N TYR A 140 0.79 14.67 2.11
CA TYR A 140 1.89 14.62 1.15
C TYR A 140 2.21 15.98 0.51
N LYS A 141 1.32 16.99 0.59
CA LYS A 141 1.46 18.31 -0.08
C LYS A 141 1.23 19.50 0.87
N VAL A 142 1.78 19.42 2.08
CA VAL A 142 1.80 20.53 3.06
C VAL A 142 3.20 21.14 3.17
N SER A 143 3.37 22.19 3.98
CA SER A 143 4.70 22.76 4.24
C SER A 143 5.61 21.76 4.98
N TYR A 144 6.93 21.96 4.90
CA TYR A 144 7.88 21.12 5.63
C TYR A 144 7.60 21.09 7.14
N ASP A 145 7.37 22.26 7.74
CA ASP A 145 7.10 22.37 9.17
C ASP A 145 5.80 21.67 9.57
N GLU A 146 4.73 21.84 8.77
CA GLU A 146 3.48 21.13 9.02
C GLU A 146 3.65 19.62 8.87
N LYS A 147 4.46 19.18 7.89
CA LYS A 147 4.74 17.77 7.67
C LYS A 147 5.47 17.16 8.87
N VAL A 148 6.56 17.79 9.31
CA VAL A 148 7.34 17.35 10.47
C VAL A 148 6.47 17.31 11.71
N LYS A 149 5.63 18.33 11.92
CA LYS A 149 4.68 18.34 13.03
C LYS A 149 3.70 17.17 12.95
N SER A 150 3.10 16.94 11.80
CA SER A 150 2.11 15.87 11.60
C SER A 150 2.71 14.48 11.81
N ILE A 151 3.96 14.26 11.36
CA ILE A 151 4.68 13.01 11.61
C ILE A 151 4.86 12.79 13.12
N LYS A 152 5.32 13.81 13.86
CA LYS A 152 5.57 13.73 15.31
C LYS A 152 4.27 13.53 16.09
N ASP A 153 3.21 14.25 15.74
CA ASP A 153 1.92 14.13 16.41
C ASP A 153 1.37 12.70 16.30
N THR A 154 1.37 12.11 15.10
CA THR A 154 0.92 10.72 14.90
C THR A 154 1.87 9.72 15.59
N MET A 155 3.18 9.95 15.60
CA MET A 155 4.12 9.09 16.33
C MET A 155 3.91 9.14 17.85
N ASN A 156 3.63 10.32 18.41
CA ASN A 156 3.29 10.48 19.82
C ASN A 156 1.97 9.77 20.17
N GLU A 157 0.96 9.86 19.30
CA GLU A 157 -0.28 9.11 19.45
C GLU A 157 -0.02 7.59 19.47
N THR A 158 0.81 7.08 18.55
CA THR A 158 1.19 5.66 18.53
C THR A 158 1.88 5.23 19.83
N MET A 159 2.84 6.00 20.32
CA MET A 159 3.57 5.67 21.56
C MET A 159 2.65 5.69 22.79
N ASN A 160 1.69 6.61 22.84
CA ASN A 160 0.74 6.71 23.95
C ASN A 160 -0.34 5.61 23.95
N ASN A 161 -0.50 4.89 22.83
CA ASN A 161 -1.46 3.80 22.65
C ASN A 161 -0.75 2.47 22.30
N SER A 162 0.47 2.26 22.79
CA SER A 162 1.33 1.12 22.40
C SER A 162 0.73 -0.26 22.68
N GLU A 163 -0.18 -0.36 23.65
CA GLU A 163 -0.85 -1.61 24.04
C GLU A 163 -2.12 -1.90 23.21
N ASP A 164 -2.57 -0.97 22.36
CA ASP A 164 -3.70 -1.21 21.47
C ASP A 164 -3.27 -2.02 20.23
N LEU A 165 -3.32 -3.34 20.39
CA LEU A 165 -2.95 -4.29 19.35
C LEU A 165 -3.92 -4.31 18.16
N ASN A 166 -5.08 -3.65 18.25
CA ASN A 166 -6.08 -3.58 17.17
C ASN A 166 -6.08 -2.20 16.47
N HIS A 167 -5.05 -1.38 16.68
CA HIS A 167 -4.90 -0.09 16.01
C HIS A 167 -3.69 -0.08 15.08
N LEU A 168 -3.95 -0.02 13.78
CA LEU A 168 -2.93 0.11 12.74
C LEU A 168 -2.54 1.59 12.58
N TYR A 169 -1.24 1.88 12.64
CA TYR A 169 -0.71 3.22 12.37
C TYR A 169 0.11 3.21 11.08
N ILE A 170 -0.25 4.06 10.13
CA ILE A 170 0.51 4.28 8.87
C ILE A 170 0.94 5.75 8.82
N ASN A 171 2.24 6.01 8.96
CA ASN A 171 2.77 7.36 9.05
C ASN A 171 3.74 7.64 7.89
N PHE A 172 3.25 8.32 6.84
CA PHE A 172 4.08 8.65 5.69
C PHE A 172 5.01 9.82 6.04
N THR A 173 6.33 9.56 6.00
CA THR A 173 7.34 10.61 6.16
C THR A 173 7.69 11.30 4.83
N SER A 174 7.20 10.76 3.71
CA SER A 174 7.37 11.34 2.37
C SER A 174 6.61 12.65 2.21
N LEU A 175 7.20 13.59 1.46
CA LEU A 175 6.61 14.86 1.07
C LEU A 175 6.83 15.08 -0.44
N SER A 176 5.81 15.55 -1.14
CA SER A 176 5.87 15.77 -2.59
C SER A 176 6.81 16.92 -2.95
N SER A 177 7.50 16.78 -4.07
CA SER A 177 8.27 17.88 -4.66
C SER A 177 7.36 19.04 -5.06
N GLY A 178 7.78 20.28 -4.79
CA GLY A 178 7.17 21.50 -5.32
C GLY A 178 7.49 21.76 -6.79
N GLY A 179 8.22 20.88 -7.46
CA GLY A 179 8.53 20.97 -8.90
C GLY A 179 9.85 21.66 -9.24
N THR A 180 10.63 22.13 -8.26
CA THR A 180 11.99 22.67 -8.49
C THR A 180 13.09 21.81 -7.85
N ALA A 181 14.36 22.09 -8.15
CA ALA A 181 15.51 21.38 -7.57
C ALA A 181 15.69 21.63 -6.06
N TRP A 182 15.12 22.73 -5.54
CA TRP A 182 15.14 23.11 -4.14
C TRP A 182 13.73 23.46 -3.71
N ASN A 183 13.01 22.55 -3.06
CA ASN A 183 11.67 22.83 -2.58
C ASN A 183 11.61 22.84 -1.06
N SER A 184 11.41 24.02 -0.51
CA SER A 184 10.40 24.32 0.51
C SER A 184 10.17 25.85 0.47
N PRO A 185 8.94 26.36 0.70
CA PRO A 185 8.82 27.70 1.26
C PRO A 185 9.42 27.73 2.68
#